data_AF-A0A949RQH7-F1
#
_entry.id   AF-A0A949RQH7-F1
#
_cell.length_a   1.000
_cell.length_b   1.000
_cell.length_c   1.000
_cell.angle_alpha   90.00
_cell.angle_beta   90.00
_cell.angle_gamma   90.00
#
_symmetry.space_group_name_H-M   'P 1'
#
loop_
_entity.id
_entity.type
_entity.pdbx_description
1 polymer ?
#
loop_
_entity_poly.entity_id
_entity_poly.type
_entity_poly.pdbx_seq_one_letter_code
_entity_poly.pdbx_strand_id
1 'polypeptide(L)'
;MTRLVFIPSFLVLGSLLAAGPGFNGRWDITVKGEPRNRAWWLGIEGAGTPHPKGSFISAFGGALNPIEEISVHGNQLTFGFRHDGRHLVYKATLAGGRLQGIFEEDGKQKLTFTGVRAPVIRDKEDGTWKKASPVDLFNGRDMSGWKPLIPNLPLGWKVENGVLVNTPKANNLITDRKFWNFELDAEFRVGPHSNSGIGLRGRYEVQILEDYGRPPDAHSNGALYSRIVPSVNASKPAGEWQTYHIRLVGRTVTVALNGRKIIDKGEIDGLTAIAVDPNEGEPGPLILQGDHGSVEFRKLVLTPLTH
;
A
#
# COMPACT_ATOMS: atom_id res chain seq x y z
N MET A 1 -25.38 7.34 -76.51
CA MET A 1 -25.04 8.27 -75.40
C MET A 1 -25.31 7.53 -74.09
N THR A 2 -24.28 6.90 -73.54
CA THR A 2 -24.39 6.03 -72.35
C THR A 2 -24.01 6.87 -71.14
N ARG A 3 -24.97 7.16 -70.25
CA ARG A 3 -24.72 7.90 -69.00
C ARG A 3 -24.15 6.93 -67.95
N LEU A 4 -22.88 7.11 -67.60
CA LEU A 4 -22.29 6.52 -66.38
C LEU A 4 -22.89 7.23 -65.16
N VAL A 5 -23.49 6.47 -64.25
CA VAL A 5 -23.88 6.94 -62.92
C VAL A 5 -22.72 6.63 -61.97
N PHE A 6 -22.05 7.68 -61.49
CA PHE A 6 -21.06 7.58 -60.42
C PHE A 6 -21.78 7.46 -59.07
N ILE A 7 -21.63 6.33 -58.40
CA ILE A 7 -22.02 6.15 -56.99
C ILE A 7 -20.79 6.50 -56.15
N PRO A 8 -20.82 7.54 -55.31
CA PRO A 8 -19.70 7.83 -54.43
C PRO A 8 -19.72 6.81 -53.28
N SER A 9 -18.70 5.96 -53.23
CA SER A 9 -18.39 5.17 -52.03
C SER A 9 -17.99 6.11 -50.91
N PHE A 10 -18.88 6.30 -49.94
CA PHE A 10 -18.53 6.91 -48.66
C PHE A 10 -17.62 5.95 -47.90
N LEU A 11 -16.32 6.26 -47.85
CA LEU A 11 -15.43 5.72 -46.83
C LEU A 11 -15.95 6.18 -45.47
N VAL A 12 -16.57 5.27 -44.71
CA VAL A 12 -16.79 5.48 -43.28
C VAL A 12 -15.42 5.43 -42.63
N LEU A 13 -14.80 6.60 -42.41
CA LEU A 13 -13.72 6.72 -41.44
C LEU A 13 -14.32 6.34 -40.09
N GLY A 14 -14.08 5.08 -39.66
CA GLY A 14 -14.27 4.71 -38.28
C GLY A 14 -13.46 5.67 -37.43
N SER A 15 -14.15 6.46 -36.61
CA SER A 15 -13.50 7.29 -35.61
C SER A 15 -12.63 6.38 -34.74
N LEU A 16 -11.31 6.44 -34.93
CA LEU A 16 -10.34 6.02 -33.95
C LEU A 16 -10.57 6.90 -32.71
N LEU A 17 -11.51 6.50 -31.87
CA LEU A 17 -11.52 6.93 -30.49
C LEU A 17 -10.13 6.58 -29.98
N ALA A 18 -9.34 7.60 -29.62
CA ALA A 18 -8.05 7.43 -29.01
C ALA A 18 -8.21 6.49 -27.80
N ALA A 19 -7.85 5.23 -28.00
CA ALA A 19 -8.04 4.19 -27.02
C ALA A 19 -6.78 4.15 -26.16
N GLY A 20 -6.81 4.85 -25.03
CA GLY A 20 -5.60 5.14 -24.27
C GLY A 20 -5.84 5.88 -22.95
N PRO A 21 -6.40 7.10 -22.97
CA PRO A 21 -6.41 7.96 -21.79
C PRO A 21 -7.32 7.45 -20.67
N GLY A 22 -8.28 6.58 -20.98
CA GLY A 22 -9.21 6.01 -20.00
C GLY A 22 -8.52 5.23 -18.88
N PHE A 23 -7.33 4.68 -19.12
CA PHE A 23 -6.57 3.96 -18.10
C PHE A 23 -5.74 4.87 -17.19
N ASN A 24 -5.33 6.06 -17.66
CA ASN A 24 -4.44 6.94 -16.90
C ASN A 24 -4.98 7.27 -15.50
N GLY A 25 -4.06 7.41 -14.55
CA GLY A 25 -4.34 7.71 -13.15
C GLY A 25 -4.10 6.50 -12.24
N ARG A 26 -4.74 6.54 -11.08
CA ARG A 26 -4.55 5.58 -9.99
C ARG A 26 -5.77 4.68 -9.83
N TRP A 27 -5.52 3.41 -9.55
CA TRP A 27 -6.54 2.39 -9.40
C TRP A 27 -6.33 1.57 -8.13
N ASP A 28 -7.41 1.47 -7.38
CA ASP A 28 -7.58 0.65 -6.20
C ASP A 28 -8.17 -0.69 -6.64
N ILE A 29 -7.41 -1.77 -6.45
CA ILE A 29 -7.72 -3.08 -7.02
C ILE A 29 -8.07 -4.08 -5.92
N THR A 30 -9.25 -4.69 -6.08
CA THR A 30 -9.73 -5.81 -5.26
C THR A 30 -9.45 -7.13 -5.98
N VAL A 31 -8.86 -8.08 -5.27
CA VAL A 31 -8.51 -9.41 -5.81
C VAL A 31 -9.38 -10.47 -5.13
N LYS A 32 -9.94 -11.38 -5.93
CA LYS A 32 -10.74 -12.51 -5.45
C LYS A 32 -9.96 -13.82 -5.59
N GLY A 33 -10.24 -14.79 -4.72
CA GLY A 33 -9.75 -16.17 -4.86
C GLY A 33 -8.57 -16.55 -3.97
N GLU A 34 -8.24 -15.72 -2.98
CA GLU A 34 -7.26 -16.06 -1.94
C GLU A 34 -7.94 -16.20 -0.57
N PRO A 35 -7.29 -16.85 0.42
CA PRO A 35 -7.88 -17.07 1.76
C PRO A 35 -8.33 -15.78 2.47
N ARG A 36 -7.80 -14.62 2.03
CA ARG A 36 -8.27 -13.29 2.36
C ARG A 36 -8.38 -12.45 1.09
N ASN A 37 -9.31 -11.50 1.06
CA ASN A 37 -9.29 -10.45 0.04
C ASN A 37 -7.93 -9.73 0.11
N ARG A 38 -7.29 -9.53 -1.03
CA ARG A 38 -6.07 -8.71 -1.14
C ARG A 38 -6.38 -7.41 -1.85
N ALA A 39 -5.59 -6.41 -1.52
CA ALA A 39 -5.59 -5.12 -2.16
C ALA A 39 -4.34 -4.97 -3.01
N TRP A 40 -4.53 -4.60 -4.27
CA TRP A 40 -3.46 -4.19 -5.17
C TRP A 40 -3.67 -2.72 -5.53
N TRP A 41 -2.63 -2.10 -6.09
CA TRP A 41 -2.70 -0.72 -6.56
C TRP A 41 -1.97 -0.58 -7.89
N LEU A 42 -2.56 0.17 -8.81
CA LEU A 42 -1.99 0.45 -10.13
C LEU A 42 -1.96 1.96 -10.38
N GLY A 43 -0.78 2.50 -10.64
CA GLY A 43 -0.59 3.82 -11.23
C GLY A 43 -0.17 3.68 -12.68
N ILE A 44 -0.81 4.40 -13.59
CA ILE A 44 -0.47 4.39 -15.02
C ILE A 44 -0.57 5.78 -15.61
N GLU A 45 0.41 6.12 -16.45
CA GLU A 45 0.54 7.40 -17.13
C GLU A 45 0.91 7.17 -18.59
N GLY A 46 0.43 8.06 -19.47
CA GLY A 46 0.70 7.95 -20.90
C GLY A 46 0.15 6.68 -21.55
N ALA A 47 -0.87 6.02 -20.97
CA ALA A 47 -1.55 4.88 -21.58
C ALA A 47 -2.09 5.25 -22.97
N GLY A 48 -1.75 4.42 -23.98
CA GLY A 48 -2.05 4.68 -25.39
C GLY A 48 -1.08 5.64 -26.10
N THR A 49 -0.02 6.09 -25.43
CA THR A 49 1.12 6.77 -26.08
C THR A 49 2.22 5.77 -26.42
N PRO A 50 3.26 6.15 -27.20
CA PRO A 50 4.40 5.26 -27.47
C PRO A 50 5.23 4.87 -26.23
N HIS A 51 5.14 5.63 -25.13
CA HIS A 51 5.97 5.43 -23.94
C HIS A 51 5.13 5.50 -22.65
N PRO A 52 4.17 4.58 -22.47
CA PRO A 52 3.43 4.50 -21.22
C PRO A 52 4.36 4.15 -20.06
N LYS A 53 4.02 4.64 -18.88
CA LYS A 53 4.71 4.30 -17.63
C LYS A 53 3.69 3.84 -16.61
N GLY A 54 4.11 2.99 -15.69
CA GLY A 54 3.27 2.63 -14.58
C GLY A 54 4.03 1.98 -13.44
N SER A 55 3.34 1.89 -12.32
CA SER A 55 3.84 1.23 -11.12
C SER A 55 2.73 0.42 -10.49
N PHE A 56 3.10 -0.71 -9.90
CA PHE A 56 2.14 -1.69 -9.43
C PHE A 56 2.54 -2.27 -8.08
N ILE A 57 1.60 -2.27 -7.15
CA ILE A 57 1.67 -3.05 -5.91
C ILE A 57 0.85 -4.29 -6.15
N SER A 58 1.55 -5.42 -6.16
CA SER A 58 0.95 -6.75 -6.17
C SER A 58 1.30 -7.45 -4.88
N ALA A 59 0.63 -8.56 -4.61
CA ALA A 59 1.00 -9.40 -3.47
C ALA A 59 2.21 -10.30 -3.76
N PHE A 60 2.70 -10.34 -5.00
CA PHE A 60 3.96 -10.96 -5.39
C PHE A 60 5.09 -9.93 -5.29
N GLY A 61 6.19 -10.29 -4.63
CA GLY A 61 7.36 -9.44 -4.44
C GLY A 61 7.27 -8.41 -3.31
N GLY A 62 6.08 -8.14 -2.78
CA GLY A 62 5.90 -7.34 -1.55
C GLY A 62 6.28 -5.86 -1.65
N ALA A 63 6.62 -5.34 -2.83
CA ALA A 63 7.13 -3.98 -3.05
C ALA A 63 6.42 -3.27 -4.21
N LEU A 64 6.69 -1.97 -4.39
CA LEU A 64 6.24 -1.19 -5.54
C LEU A 64 7.11 -1.54 -6.74
N ASN A 65 6.49 -2.10 -7.78
CA ASN A 65 7.19 -2.53 -8.98
C ASN A 65 6.97 -1.53 -10.12
N PRO A 66 8.03 -0.96 -10.72
CA PRO A 66 7.93 -0.37 -12.04
C PRO A 66 7.42 -1.43 -13.02
N ILE A 67 6.47 -1.07 -13.87
CA ILE A 67 5.93 -1.99 -14.86
C ILE A 67 6.89 -2.04 -16.05
N GLU A 68 7.29 -3.24 -16.45
CA GLU A 68 8.25 -3.46 -17.55
C GLU A 68 7.58 -3.36 -18.91
N GLU A 69 6.38 -3.93 -19.03
CA GLU A 69 5.63 -4.01 -20.28
C GLU A 69 4.23 -3.44 -20.07
N ILE A 70 3.80 -2.51 -20.94
CA ILE A 70 2.45 -1.95 -20.97
C ILE A 70 1.98 -1.87 -22.42
N SER A 71 0.81 -2.42 -22.69
CA SER A 71 0.14 -2.25 -23.98
C SER A 71 -1.35 -1.95 -23.79
N VAL A 72 -1.88 -1.14 -24.70
CA VAL A 72 -3.30 -0.79 -24.74
C VAL A 72 -3.85 -1.09 -26.12
N HIS A 73 -4.92 -1.88 -26.17
CA HIS A 73 -5.66 -2.20 -27.39
C HIS A 73 -7.15 -1.97 -27.14
N GLY A 74 -7.70 -0.89 -27.70
CA GLY A 74 -9.09 -0.54 -27.45
C GLY A 74 -9.33 -0.27 -25.95
N ASN A 75 -10.27 -1.00 -25.37
CA ASN A 75 -10.58 -0.93 -23.94
C ASN A 75 -9.85 -2.01 -23.12
N GLN A 76 -8.78 -2.60 -23.64
CA GLN A 76 -7.95 -3.57 -22.93
C GLN A 76 -6.58 -2.99 -22.63
N LEU A 77 -6.17 -3.11 -21.36
CA LEU A 77 -4.83 -2.85 -20.85
C LEU A 77 -4.18 -4.19 -20.55
N THR A 78 -2.98 -4.43 -21.07
CA THR A 78 -2.11 -5.52 -20.64
C THR A 78 -0.86 -4.92 -20.01
N PHE A 79 -0.45 -5.44 -18.87
CA PHE A 79 0.83 -5.08 -18.27
C PHE A 79 1.49 -6.27 -17.59
N GLY A 80 2.80 -6.23 -17.43
CA GLY A 80 3.54 -7.35 -16.86
C GLY A 80 4.93 -7.01 -16.38
N PHE A 81 5.53 -7.98 -15.70
CA PHE A 81 6.91 -7.95 -15.20
C PHE A 81 7.45 -9.36 -15.04
N ARG A 82 8.78 -9.50 -15.07
CA ARG A 82 9.46 -10.73 -14.70
C ARG A 82 9.77 -10.75 -13.21
N HIS A 83 9.49 -11.87 -12.54
CA HIS A 83 9.80 -12.05 -11.12
C HIS A 83 10.20 -13.50 -10.84
N ASP A 84 11.38 -13.70 -10.25
CA ASP A 84 11.96 -15.02 -9.97
C ASP A 84 11.91 -15.97 -11.19
N GLY A 85 12.23 -15.46 -12.38
CA GLY A 85 12.22 -16.23 -13.63
C GLY A 85 10.82 -16.45 -14.24
N ARG A 86 9.74 -16.18 -13.51
CA ARG A 86 8.35 -16.28 -13.99
C ARG A 86 7.90 -15.03 -14.74
N HIS A 87 6.96 -15.21 -15.66
CA HIS A 87 6.32 -14.11 -16.37
C HIS A 87 4.94 -13.83 -15.78
N LEU A 88 4.78 -12.65 -15.19
CA LEU A 88 3.55 -12.21 -14.53
C LEU A 88 2.82 -11.22 -15.43
N VAL A 89 1.61 -11.57 -15.87
CA VAL A 89 0.83 -10.80 -16.85
C VAL A 89 -0.55 -10.49 -16.31
N TYR A 90 -0.95 -9.22 -16.42
CA TYR A 90 -2.22 -8.70 -15.95
C TYR A 90 -2.97 -8.12 -17.14
N LYS A 91 -4.19 -8.58 -17.35
CA LYS A 91 -5.06 -8.12 -18.43
C LYS A 91 -6.30 -7.50 -17.81
N ALA A 92 -6.61 -6.26 -18.15
CA ALA A 92 -7.75 -5.54 -17.62
C ALA A 92 -8.58 -4.92 -18.75
N THR A 93 -9.90 -5.13 -18.71
CA THR A 93 -10.85 -4.43 -19.57
C THR A 93 -11.46 -3.25 -18.81
N LEU A 94 -11.47 -2.06 -19.43
CA LEU A 94 -12.14 -0.89 -18.90
C LEU A 94 -13.59 -0.85 -19.39
N ALA A 95 -14.54 -0.91 -18.46
CA ALA A 95 -15.97 -0.82 -18.75
C ALA A 95 -16.68 -0.08 -17.61
N GLY A 96 -17.50 0.93 -17.96
CA GLY A 96 -18.27 1.70 -16.96
C GLY A 96 -17.40 2.37 -15.90
N GLY A 97 -16.19 2.81 -16.26
CA GLY A 97 -15.24 3.43 -15.33
C GLY A 97 -14.56 2.46 -14.34
N ARG A 98 -14.70 1.15 -14.56
CA ARG A 98 -14.11 0.09 -13.72
C ARG A 98 -13.21 -0.80 -14.54
N LEU A 99 -12.16 -1.31 -13.90
CA LEU A 99 -11.34 -2.39 -14.45
C LEU A 99 -11.95 -3.74 -14.08
N GLN A 100 -12.00 -4.65 -15.03
CA GLN A 100 -12.26 -6.07 -14.81
C GLN A 100 -11.10 -6.84 -15.42
N GLY A 101 -10.40 -7.64 -14.62
CA GLY A 101 -9.16 -8.23 -15.09
C GLY A 101 -8.84 -9.61 -14.54
N ILE A 102 -7.85 -10.20 -15.18
CA ILE A 102 -7.26 -11.48 -14.84
C ILE A 102 -5.76 -11.32 -14.63
N PHE A 103 -5.22 -12.11 -13.72
CA PHE A 103 -3.79 -12.28 -13.52
C PHE A 103 -3.38 -13.67 -14.01
N GLU A 104 -2.38 -13.73 -14.87
CA GLU A 104 -1.75 -14.92 -15.41
C GLU A 104 -0.30 -15.03 -14.94
N GLU A 105 0.11 -16.25 -14.59
CA GLU A 105 1.51 -16.61 -14.34
C GLU A 105 1.87 -17.69 -15.36
N ASP A 106 2.90 -17.43 -16.17
CA ASP A 106 3.36 -18.30 -17.24
C ASP A 106 2.23 -18.76 -18.17
N GLY A 107 1.35 -17.82 -18.54
CA GLY A 107 0.20 -18.02 -19.43
C GLY A 107 -0.98 -18.76 -18.79
N LYS A 108 -0.93 -19.08 -17.50
CA LYS A 108 -2.03 -19.73 -16.76
C LYS A 108 -2.74 -18.72 -15.88
N GLN A 109 -4.04 -18.55 -16.07
CA GLN A 109 -4.85 -17.70 -15.19
C GLN A 109 -4.83 -18.22 -13.75
N LYS A 110 -4.54 -17.32 -12.81
CA LYS A 110 -4.48 -17.61 -11.37
C LYS A 110 -5.59 -16.93 -10.60
N LEU A 111 -5.81 -15.64 -10.86
CA LEU A 111 -6.72 -14.80 -10.09
C LEU A 111 -7.56 -13.91 -11.00
N THR A 112 -8.67 -13.43 -10.45
CA THR A 112 -9.47 -12.35 -11.05
C THR A 112 -9.43 -11.14 -10.14
N PHE A 113 -9.52 -9.95 -10.73
CA PHE A 113 -9.52 -8.70 -9.99
C PHE A 113 -10.47 -7.67 -10.60
N THR A 114 -10.88 -6.71 -9.77
CA THR A 114 -11.61 -5.53 -10.21
C THR A 114 -10.92 -4.28 -9.71
N GLY A 115 -10.83 -3.25 -10.53
CA GLY A 115 -10.25 -1.95 -10.15
C GLY A 115 -11.28 -0.83 -10.19
N VAL A 116 -11.17 0.09 -9.25
CA VAL A 116 -11.87 1.38 -9.24
C VAL A 116 -10.85 2.51 -9.20
N ARG A 117 -11.26 3.71 -9.62
CA ARG A 117 -10.40 4.89 -9.48
C ARG A 117 -10.08 5.10 -8.00
N ALA A 118 -8.81 5.32 -7.69
CA ALA A 118 -8.43 5.73 -6.34
C ALA A 118 -9.14 7.05 -5.98
N PRO A 119 -9.68 7.18 -4.77
CA PRO A 119 -10.51 8.32 -4.39
C PRO A 119 -9.71 9.60 -4.30
N VAL A 120 -10.41 10.72 -4.50
CA VAL A 120 -9.89 12.04 -4.15
C VAL A 120 -10.09 12.24 -2.65
N ILE A 121 -8.99 12.26 -1.89
CA ILE A 121 -8.98 12.59 -0.47
C ILE A 121 -8.68 14.09 -0.35
N ARG A 122 -9.60 14.86 0.23
CA ARG A 122 -9.53 16.32 0.26
C ARG A 122 -8.83 16.89 1.50
N ASP A 123 -8.72 16.09 2.56
CA ASP A 123 -8.05 16.47 3.79
C ASP A 123 -6.58 16.78 3.50
N LYS A 124 -6.11 17.92 4.01
CA LYS A 124 -4.74 18.41 3.84
C LYS A 124 -4.11 18.70 5.19
N GLU A 125 -2.80 18.51 5.28
CA GLU A 125 -2.01 18.97 6.43
C GLU A 125 -1.75 20.49 6.35
N ASP A 126 -2.75 21.25 6.79
CA ASP A 126 -2.76 22.71 6.80
C ASP A 126 -2.59 23.33 8.20
N GLY A 127 -2.31 22.50 9.22
CA GLY A 127 -2.13 22.96 10.60
C GLY A 127 -3.42 23.28 11.36
N THR A 128 -4.61 23.06 10.79
CA THR A 128 -5.89 23.37 11.46
C THR A 128 -6.41 22.26 12.37
N TRP A 129 -5.89 21.04 12.20
CA TRP A 129 -6.33 19.84 12.92
C TRP A 129 -6.08 19.91 14.43
N LYS A 130 -7.11 19.59 15.20
CA LYS A 130 -7.09 19.52 16.67
C LYS A 130 -6.98 18.08 17.13
N LYS A 131 -6.17 17.87 18.16
CA LYS A 131 -6.01 16.56 18.82
C LYS A 131 -7.24 16.27 19.69
N ALA A 132 -7.88 15.14 19.45
CA ALA A 132 -8.89 14.58 20.34
C ALA A 132 -8.22 13.80 21.50
N SER A 133 -9.02 13.18 22.36
CA SER A 133 -8.49 12.33 23.43
C SER A 133 -7.67 11.15 22.88
N PRO A 134 -6.48 10.88 23.43
CA PRO A 134 -5.66 9.76 23.01
C PRO A 134 -6.31 8.42 23.35
N VAL A 135 -5.93 7.40 22.59
CA VAL A 135 -6.35 6.01 22.73
C VAL A 135 -5.12 5.16 22.91
N ASP A 136 -5.01 4.50 24.07
CA ASP A 136 -4.02 3.46 24.28
C ASP A 136 -4.41 2.25 23.43
N LEU A 137 -3.66 2.01 22.36
CA LEU A 137 -3.83 0.81 21.54
C LEU A 137 -3.18 -0.41 22.20
N PHE A 138 -2.19 -0.22 23.07
CA PHE A 138 -1.63 -1.28 23.90
C PHE A 138 -1.68 -0.90 25.37
N ASN A 139 -2.28 -1.75 26.19
CA ASN A 139 -2.58 -1.49 27.60
C ASN A 139 -1.52 -2.04 28.58
N GLY A 140 -0.44 -2.65 28.08
CA GLY A 140 0.62 -3.26 28.90
C GLY A 140 0.23 -4.56 29.60
N ARG A 141 -0.95 -5.13 29.37
CA ARG A 141 -1.44 -6.33 30.08
C ARG A 141 -1.86 -7.45 29.14
N ASP A 142 -2.58 -7.11 28.08
CA ASP A 142 -3.12 -8.08 27.13
C ASP A 142 -3.25 -7.44 25.74
N MET A 143 -3.83 -8.20 24.80
CA MET A 143 -4.05 -7.79 23.41
C MET A 143 -5.49 -7.31 23.16
N SER A 144 -6.21 -6.85 24.18
CA SER A 144 -7.57 -6.32 24.01
C SER A 144 -7.59 -5.22 22.95
N GLY A 145 -8.52 -5.32 21.99
CA GLY A 145 -8.62 -4.41 20.84
C GLY A 145 -7.79 -4.82 19.62
N TRP A 146 -7.06 -5.94 19.69
CA TRP A 146 -6.35 -6.57 18.58
C TRP A 146 -6.88 -7.97 18.30
N LYS A 147 -6.77 -8.37 17.04
CA LYS A 147 -7.04 -9.74 16.60
C LYS A 147 -6.02 -10.21 15.55
N PRO A 148 -5.85 -11.52 15.35
CA PRO A 148 -5.11 -12.04 14.22
C PRO A 148 -5.71 -11.53 12.90
N LEU A 149 -4.86 -11.08 11.98
CA LEU A 149 -5.25 -10.67 10.64
C LEU A 149 -5.75 -11.87 9.82
N ILE A 150 -5.04 -13.00 9.90
CA ILE A 150 -5.37 -14.20 9.14
C ILE A 150 -6.07 -15.19 10.08
N PRO A 151 -7.36 -15.51 9.84
CA PRO A 151 -8.06 -16.50 10.65
C PRO A 151 -7.34 -17.85 10.63
N ASN A 152 -7.37 -18.56 11.76
CA ASN A 152 -6.83 -19.92 11.93
C ASN A 152 -5.31 -20.07 11.79
N LEU A 153 -4.54 -19.00 11.60
CA LEU A 153 -3.08 -19.04 11.75
C LEU A 153 -2.69 -18.81 13.22
N PRO A 154 -1.69 -19.56 13.75
CA PRO A 154 -1.18 -19.33 15.10
C PRO A 154 -0.82 -17.86 15.32
N LEU A 155 -1.27 -17.30 16.45
CA LEU A 155 -1.12 -15.87 16.72
C LEU A 155 0.35 -15.46 16.77
N GLY A 156 1.17 -16.17 17.56
CA GLY A 156 2.60 -15.87 17.71
C GLY A 156 2.89 -14.58 18.47
N TRP A 157 1.92 -14.04 19.24
CA TRP A 157 2.09 -12.87 20.09
C TRP A 157 1.78 -13.19 21.54
N LYS A 158 2.47 -12.53 22.46
CA LYS A 158 2.25 -12.59 23.90
C LYS A 158 2.61 -11.27 24.56
N VAL A 159 2.09 -11.04 25.77
CA VAL A 159 2.50 -9.93 26.62
C VAL A 159 3.40 -10.46 27.72
N GLU A 160 4.61 -9.90 27.83
CA GLU A 160 5.60 -10.26 28.86
C GLU A 160 6.12 -9.00 29.53
N ASN A 161 6.00 -8.90 30.85
CA ASN A 161 6.50 -7.78 31.65
C ASN A 161 6.08 -6.39 31.12
N GLY A 162 4.83 -6.26 30.66
CA GLY A 162 4.33 -5.00 30.11
C GLY A 162 4.70 -4.73 28.64
N VAL A 163 5.28 -5.70 27.94
CA VAL A 163 5.74 -5.58 26.55
C VAL A 163 5.01 -6.58 25.68
N LEU A 164 4.48 -6.14 24.55
CA LEU A 164 3.92 -7.00 23.50
C LEU A 164 5.07 -7.53 22.64
N VAL A 165 5.20 -8.85 22.56
CA VAL A 165 6.32 -9.54 21.91
C VAL A 165 5.78 -10.55 20.90
N ASN A 166 6.36 -10.60 19.70
CA ASN A 166 6.09 -11.67 18.75
C ASN A 166 7.17 -12.77 18.77
N THR A 167 6.78 -13.95 18.29
CA THR A 167 7.72 -14.94 17.74
C THR A 167 7.89 -14.66 16.25
N PRO A 168 9.06 -14.91 15.65
CA PRO A 168 9.21 -14.84 14.19
C PRO A 168 8.12 -15.67 13.48
N LYS A 169 7.60 -15.17 12.36
CA LYS A 169 6.48 -15.78 11.63
C LYS A 169 5.14 -15.79 12.40
N ALA A 170 4.94 -14.83 13.30
CA ALA A 170 3.66 -14.60 13.93
C ALA A 170 2.61 -14.15 12.91
N ASN A 171 1.34 -14.30 13.26
CA ASN A 171 0.26 -13.65 12.52
C ASN A 171 0.40 -12.14 12.65
N ASN A 172 -0.01 -11.38 11.64
CA ASN A 172 -0.08 -9.93 11.80
C ASN A 172 -1.25 -9.60 12.75
N LEU A 173 -1.06 -8.59 13.60
CA LEU A 173 -2.15 -8.08 14.43
C LEU A 173 -2.86 -6.95 13.70
N ILE A 174 -4.18 -6.90 13.83
CA ILE A 174 -5.01 -5.81 13.31
C ILE A 174 -5.93 -5.28 14.42
N THR A 175 -6.08 -3.96 14.51
CA THR A 175 -6.99 -3.37 15.49
C THR A 175 -8.46 -3.62 15.13
N ASP A 176 -9.32 -3.75 16.14
CA ASP A 176 -10.77 -3.78 15.94
C ASP A 176 -11.31 -2.42 15.50
N ARG A 177 -10.72 -1.35 16.03
CA ARG A 177 -11.08 0.04 15.72
C ARG A 177 -10.46 0.49 14.40
N LYS A 178 -11.16 1.41 13.73
CA LYS A 178 -10.70 2.10 12.53
C LYS A 178 -10.50 3.58 12.81
N PHE A 179 -9.51 4.18 12.16
CA PHE A 179 -9.09 5.57 12.33
C PHE A 179 -8.89 6.23 10.97
N TRP A 180 -9.08 7.55 10.91
CA TRP A 180 -8.92 8.33 9.69
C TRP A 180 -7.65 9.17 9.75
N ASN A 181 -7.73 10.38 10.29
CA ASN A 181 -6.58 11.24 10.56
C ASN A 181 -6.17 11.08 12.01
N PHE A 182 -4.86 10.94 12.26
CA PHE A 182 -4.36 10.69 13.61
C PHE A 182 -2.86 11.01 13.72
N GLU A 183 -2.42 11.13 14.97
CA GLU A 183 -1.04 10.93 15.37
C GLU A 183 -0.89 9.57 16.05
N LEU A 184 0.26 8.92 15.88
CA LEU A 184 0.62 7.66 16.50
C LEU A 184 2.00 7.81 17.15
N ASP A 185 2.04 7.63 18.47
CA ASP A 185 3.26 7.46 19.23
C ASP A 185 3.50 5.97 19.48
N ALA A 186 4.65 5.47 19.05
CA ALA A 186 5.04 4.07 19.25
C ALA A 186 6.44 3.96 19.84
N GLU A 187 6.63 3.00 20.74
CA GLU A 187 7.95 2.61 21.24
C GLU A 187 8.15 1.14 20.96
N PHE A 188 9.17 0.85 20.18
CA PHE A 188 9.46 -0.49 19.67
C PHE A 188 10.93 -0.85 19.80
N ARG A 189 11.22 -2.13 19.79
CA ARG A 189 12.58 -2.67 19.76
C ARG A 189 12.61 -3.89 18.86
N VAL A 190 13.72 -4.08 18.15
CA VAL A 190 13.93 -5.21 17.25
C VAL A 190 15.23 -5.94 17.58
N GLY A 191 15.26 -7.24 17.28
CA GLY A 191 16.48 -8.04 17.30
C GLY A 191 17.34 -7.85 16.05
N PRO A 192 18.54 -8.43 16.00
CA PRO A 192 19.38 -8.44 14.79
C PRO A 192 18.61 -8.97 13.58
N HIS A 193 18.83 -8.36 12.40
CA HIS A 193 18.23 -8.78 11.13
C HIS A 193 16.69 -8.82 11.09
N SER A 194 16.03 -8.15 12.03
CA SER A 194 14.57 -8.20 12.13
C SER A 194 13.90 -7.17 11.22
N ASN A 195 12.74 -7.56 10.70
CA ASN A 195 11.87 -6.77 9.84
C ASN A 195 10.44 -6.87 10.39
N SER A 196 9.74 -5.75 10.41
CA SER A 196 8.37 -5.57 10.84
C SER A 196 7.85 -4.27 10.19
N GLY A 197 6.67 -3.81 10.59
CA GLY A 197 6.09 -2.58 10.08
C GLY A 197 4.78 -2.25 10.78
N ILE A 198 4.42 -0.96 10.75
CA ILE A 198 3.13 -0.48 11.20
C ILE A 198 2.30 -0.07 9.99
N GLY A 199 1.20 -0.78 9.73
CA GLY A 199 0.26 -0.45 8.66
C GLY A 199 -0.75 0.59 9.10
N LEU A 200 -0.57 1.84 8.69
CA LEU A 200 -1.49 2.95 8.91
C LEU A 200 -2.74 2.78 8.05
N ARG A 201 -3.92 2.88 8.68
CA ARG A 201 -5.23 2.59 8.06
C ARG A 201 -5.28 1.20 7.38
N GLY A 202 -4.40 0.28 7.77
CA GLY A 202 -4.26 -1.04 7.18
C GLY A 202 -3.83 -1.02 5.72
N ARG A 203 -3.17 0.06 5.28
CA ARG A 203 -2.87 0.34 3.85
C ARG A 203 -1.48 0.93 3.60
N TYR A 204 -0.91 1.65 4.57
CA TYR A 204 0.32 2.41 4.39
C TYR A 204 1.34 2.02 5.45
N GLU A 205 2.37 1.30 5.05
CA GLU A 205 3.37 0.76 5.96
C GLU A 205 4.47 1.78 6.25
N VAL A 206 4.60 2.15 7.53
CA VAL A 206 5.85 2.73 8.05
C VAL A 206 6.73 1.57 8.48
N GLN A 207 7.85 1.42 7.79
CA GLN A 207 8.71 0.25 7.84
C GLN A 207 9.51 0.17 9.14
N ILE A 208 9.55 -0.99 9.80
CA ILE A 208 10.45 -1.23 10.94
C ILE A 208 11.53 -2.21 10.49
N LEU A 209 12.78 -1.76 10.46
CA LEU A 209 13.91 -2.58 10.02
C LEU A 209 15.11 -2.40 10.96
N GLU A 210 15.83 -3.48 11.22
CA GLU A 210 17.18 -3.40 11.77
C GLU A 210 18.16 -3.04 10.65
N ASP A 211 18.54 -1.77 10.58
CA ASP A 211 19.41 -1.24 9.54
C ASP A 211 20.40 -0.19 10.06
N TYR A 212 20.74 -0.25 11.36
CA TYR A 212 21.56 0.78 11.99
C TYR A 212 22.88 1.02 11.25
N GLY A 213 23.18 2.29 10.99
CA GLY A 213 24.41 2.71 10.32
C GLY A 213 24.42 2.50 8.80
N ARG A 214 23.30 2.06 8.19
CA ARG A 214 23.18 1.91 6.73
C ARG A 214 22.63 3.19 6.07
N PRO A 215 23.03 3.50 4.83
CA PRO A 215 22.38 4.56 4.05
C PRO A 215 20.87 4.31 3.93
N PRO A 216 20.01 5.34 4.04
CA PRO A 216 18.58 5.17 3.92
C PRO A 216 18.16 4.87 2.47
N ASP A 217 17.20 3.95 2.31
CA ASP A 217 16.48 3.66 1.08
C ASP A 217 14.97 3.51 1.32
N ALA A 218 14.21 3.15 0.28
CA ALA A 218 12.75 3.06 0.36
C ALA A 218 12.22 1.88 1.23
N HIS A 219 13.11 1.01 1.72
CA HIS A 219 12.82 -0.11 2.60
C HIS A 219 13.54 0.02 3.96
N SER A 220 14.20 1.14 4.23
CA SER A 220 14.81 1.43 5.52
C SER A 220 13.78 1.69 6.62
N ASN A 221 14.25 1.59 7.87
CA ASN A 221 13.45 1.92 9.05
C ASN A 221 12.90 3.35 8.96
N GLY A 222 11.58 3.49 9.11
CA GLY A 222 10.85 4.75 9.01
C GLY A 222 10.49 5.19 7.59
N ALA A 223 10.88 4.44 6.55
CA ALA A 223 10.39 4.66 5.19
C ALA A 223 8.87 4.42 5.12
N LEU A 224 8.19 5.16 4.24
CA LEU A 224 6.91 4.65 3.72
C LEU A 224 7.27 3.57 2.70
N TYR A 225 7.01 2.31 3.07
CA TYR A 225 7.61 1.15 2.40
C TYR A 225 7.45 1.20 0.88
N SER A 226 8.59 1.13 0.18
CA SER A 226 8.72 1.15 -1.28
C SER A 226 8.18 2.42 -1.96
N ARG A 227 8.02 3.51 -1.21
CA ARG A 227 7.44 4.77 -1.72
C ARG A 227 8.24 6.01 -1.34
N ILE A 228 8.44 6.26 -0.04
CA ILE A 228 9.10 7.48 0.44
C ILE A 228 10.33 7.10 1.26
N VAL A 229 11.49 7.52 0.76
CA VAL A 229 12.79 7.34 1.41
C VAL A 229 12.91 8.32 2.59
N PRO A 230 13.31 7.87 3.79
CA PRO A 230 13.59 8.78 4.90
C PRO A 230 14.84 9.61 4.58
N SER A 231 14.83 10.89 4.96
CA SER A 231 15.92 11.83 4.67
C SER A 231 17.25 11.45 5.35
N VAL A 232 17.17 10.69 6.44
CA VAL A 232 18.32 10.18 7.19
C VAL A 232 17.92 8.87 7.88
N ASN A 233 18.86 7.93 7.98
CA ASN A 233 18.71 6.80 8.88
C ASN A 233 18.92 7.29 10.33
N ALA A 234 17.84 7.29 11.11
CA ALA A 234 17.85 7.68 12.52
C ALA A 234 17.69 6.47 13.47
N SER A 235 17.90 5.24 12.97
CA SER A 235 17.86 4.02 13.77
C SER A 235 18.89 4.05 14.91
N LYS A 236 18.60 3.34 15.99
CA LYS A 236 19.56 2.88 16.99
C LYS A 236 19.97 1.43 16.72
N PRO A 237 21.07 0.94 17.33
CA PRO A 237 21.47 -0.47 17.27
C PRO A 237 20.35 -1.44 17.68
N ALA A 238 20.42 -2.68 17.18
CA ALA A 238 19.54 -3.77 17.61
C ALA A 238 19.54 -3.91 19.14
N GLY A 239 18.37 -4.19 19.73
CA GLY A 239 18.22 -4.30 21.19
C GLY A 239 17.97 -2.98 21.92
N GLU A 240 18.06 -1.83 21.26
CA GLU A 240 17.67 -0.55 21.82
C GLU A 240 16.22 -0.17 21.51
N TRP A 241 15.61 0.59 22.42
CA TRP A 241 14.27 1.14 22.20
C TRP A 241 14.32 2.33 21.22
N GLN A 242 13.52 2.19 20.17
CA GLN A 242 13.26 3.16 19.12
C GLN A 242 11.95 3.89 19.45
N THR A 243 11.85 5.17 19.09
CA THR A 243 10.59 5.93 19.20
C THR A 243 10.12 6.38 17.82
N TYR A 244 8.84 6.15 17.54
CA TYR A 244 8.13 6.80 16.45
C TYR A 244 7.16 7.84 16.96
N HIS A 245 7.11 8.95 16.23
CA HIS A 245 5.97 9.85 16.19
C HIS A 245 5.53 9.98 14.73
N ILE A 246 4.36 9.46 14.40
CA ILE A 246 3.82 9.43 13.05
C ILE A 246 2.56 10.28 13.02
N ARG A 247 2.43 11.15 12.03
CA ARG A 247 1.23 11.95 11.79
C ARG A 247 0.70 11.68 10.39
N LEU A 248 -0.57 11.32 10.30
CA LEU A 248 -1.25 11.05 9.03
C LEU A 248 -2.52 11.91 8.94
N VAL A 249 -2.56 12.75 7.91
CA VAL A 249 -3.72 13.58 7.55
C VAL A 249 -3.98 13.42 6.06
N GLY A 250 -5.17 12.94 5.69
CA GLY A 250 -5.50 12.69 4.29
C GLY A 250 -4.51 11.72 3.66
N ARG A 251 -3.61 12.22 2.80
CA ARG A 251 -2.49 11.46 2.20
C ARG A 251 -1.12 11.98 2.59
N THR A 252 -1.05 12.99 3.44
CA THR A 252 0.19 13.58 3.94
C THR A 252 0.65 12.82 5.18
N VAL A 253 1.84 12.22 5.12
CA VAL A 253 2.48 11.53 6.25
C VAL A 253 3.72 12.30 6.72
N THR A 254 3.86 12.45 8.02
CA THR A 254 5.10 12.90 8.67
C THR A 254 5.57 11.81 9.61
N VAL A 255 6.85 11.46 9.56
CA VAL A 255 7.46 10.44 10.41
C VAL A 255 8.67 11.03 11.10
N ALA A 256 8.68 10.95 12.43
CA ALA A 256 9.87 11.18 13.24
C ALA A 256 10.31 9.87 13.91
N LEU A 257 11.60 9.56 13.78
CA LEU A 257 12.26 8.40 14.39
C LEU A 257 13.33 8.92 15.36
N ASN A 258 13.27 8.50 16.63
CA ASN A 258 14.22 8.89 17.68
C ASN A 258 14.40 10.41 17.80
N GLY A 259 13.29 11.16 17.72
CA GLY A 259 13.28 12.61 17.81
C GLY A 259 13.76 13.35 16.56
N ARG A 260 14.15 12.64 15.49
CA ARG A 260 14.50 13.24 14.19
C ARG A 260 13.34 13.09 13.22
N LYS A 261 12.89 14.20 12.63
CA LYS A 261 11.89 14.18 11.55
C LYS A 261 12.56 13.68 10.26
N ILE A 262 12.21 12.46 9.84
CA ILE A 262 12.84 11.75 8.72
C ILE A 262 11.98 11.76 7.45
N ILE A 263 10.66 11.91 7.59
CA ILE A 263 9.74 12.23 6.49
C ILE A 263 8.96 13.46 6.93
N ASP A 264 9.00 14.54 6.16
CA ASP A 264 8.30 15.79 6.44
C ASP A 264 7.24 16.04 5.38
N LYS A 265 5.97 15.93 5.77
CA LYS A 265 4.80 16.12 4.88
C LYS A 265 4.91 15.36 3.54
N GLY A 266 5.34 14.10 3.59
CA GLY A 266 5.41 13.25 2.41
C GLY A 266 4.03 12.89 1.88
N GLU A 267 3.82 12.96 0.57
CA GLU A 267 2.55 12.59 -0.06
C GLU A 267 2.53 11.10 -0.44
N ILE A 268 1.55 10.37 0.06
CA ILE A 268 1.37 8.95 -0.21
C ILE A 268 0.70 8.81 -1.58
N ASP A 269 1.34 8.22 -2.59
CA ASP A 269 0.72 8.09 -3.91
C ASP A 269 -0.30 6.95 -4.03
N GLY A 270 -0.17 5.91 -3.22
CA GLY A 270 -1.05 4.73 -3.26
C GLY A 270 -0.79 3.76 -2.10
N LEU A 271 -1.42 2.60 -2.17
CA LEU A 271 -1.26 1.52 -1.18
C LEU A 271 0.19 1.06 -1.05
N THR A 272 0.63 0.58 0.12
CA THR A 272 1.81 -0.28 0.25
C THR A 272 1.39 -1.75 0.28
N ALA A 273 2.34 -2.68 0.22
CA ALA A 273 2.03 -4.11 0.15
C ALA A 273 1.34 -4.67 1.40
N ILE A 274 1.40 -3.97 2.54
CA ILE A 274 0.67 -4.35 3.76
C ILE A 274 -0.86 -4.27 3.60
N ALA A 275 -1.35 -3.63 2.54
CA ALA A 275 -2.76 -3.30 2.38
C ALA A 275 -3.69 -4.53 2.49
N VAL A 276 -4.70 -4.42 3.36
CA VAL A 276 -5.71 -5.47 3.58
C VAL A 276 -7.00 -5.23 2.81
N ASP A 277 -7.24 -3.98 2.42
CA ASP A 277 -8.34 -3.57 1.56
C ASP A 277 -7.90 -2.35 0.72
N PRO A 278 -8.54 -2.11 -0.43
CA PRO A 278 -8.16 -1.03 -1.32
C PRO A 278 -8.99 0.26 -1.07
N ASN A 279 -9.66 0.40 0.08
CA ASN A 279 -10.61 1.50 0.31
C ASN A 279 -9.91 2.76 0.85
N GLU A 280 -9.02 3.38 0.09
CA GLU A 280 -8.20 4.51 0.56
C GLU A 280 -9.00 5.68 1.16
N GLY A 281 -10.24 5.86 0.71
CA GLY A 281 -11.16 6.93 1.14
C GLY A 281 -11.90 6.67 2.46
N GLU A 282 -11.67 5.55 3.13
CA GLU A 282 -12.37 5.16 4.36
C GLU A 282 -11.42 5.07 5.57
N PRO A 283 -11.92 5.31 6.80
CA PRO A 283 -11.19 4.94 8.01
C PRO A 283 -10.71 3.49 7.95
N GLY A 284 -9.51 3.24 8.47
CA GLY A 284 -8.89 1.92 8.45
C GLY A 284 -8.24 1.54 9.78
N PRO A 285 -8.00 0.26 10.01
CA PRO A 285 -7.37 -0.22 11.25
C PRO A 285 -5.87 0.08 11.28
N LEU A 286 -5.20 -0.22 12.38
CA LEU A 286 -3.73 -0.31 12.43
C LEU A 286 -3.32 -1.78 12.28
N ILE A 287 -2.18 -2.03 11.63
CA ILE A 287 -1.58 -3.38 11.52
C ILE A 287 -0.21 -3.37 12.18
N LEU A 288 0.12 -4.42 12.93
CA LEU A 288 1.49 -4.75 13.33
C LEU A 288 1.94 -5.99 12.55
N GLN A 289 2.99 -5.85 11.75
CA GLN A 289 3.56 -6.96 10.99
C GLN A 289 4.42 -7.84 11.91
N GLY A 290 4.08 -9.12 12.03
CA GLY A 290 4.77 -10.09 12.89
C GLY A 290 5.35 -11.30 12.14
N ASP A 291 5.13 -11.38 10.83
CA ASP A 291 5.40 -12.56 10.01
C ASP A 291 6.87 -12.69 9.53
N HIS A 292 7.72 -11.69 9.78
CA HIS A 292 9.12 -11.66 9.36
C HIS A 292 10.10 -11.88 10.54
N GLY A 293 10.49 -10.79 11.23
CA GLY A 293 11.47 -10.80 12.32
C GLY A 293 10.85 -10.62 13.70
N SER A 294 11.70 -10.57 14.73
CA SER A 294 11.26 -10.28 16.10
C SER A 294 11.12 -8.77 16.32
N VAL A 295 10.02 -8.39 16.95
CA VAL A 295 9.68 -7.03 17.33
C VAL A 295 8.96 -7.04 18.66
N GLU A 296 9.26 -6.01 19.45
CA GLU A 296 8.64 -5.74 20.73
C GLU A 296 8.02 -4.35 20.72
N PHE A 297 6.86 -4.20 21.34
CA PHE A 297 6.19 -2.92 21.54
C PHE A 297 5.87 -2.73 23.02
N ARG A 298 6.28 -1.59 23.59
CA ARG A 298 5.88 -1.23 24.97
C ARG A 298 4.90 -0.08 25.05
N LYS A 299 4.76 0.69 23.96
CA LYS A 299 3.83 1.81 23.86
C LYS A 299 3.27 1.88 22.45
N LEU A 300 1.94 1.99 22.35
CA LEU A 300 1.20 2.29 21.14
C LEU A 300 0.03 3.20 21.53
N VAL A 301 0.14 4.49 21.27
CA VAL A 301 -0.87 5.49 21.62
C VAL A 301 -1.28 6.25 20.37
N LEU A 302 -2.56 6.23 20.04
CA LEU A 302 -3.10 6.93 18.88
C LEU A 302 -3.96 8.11 19.33
N THR A 303 -3.67 9.28 18.79
CA THR A 303 -4.42 10.51 19.05
C THR A 303 -5.19 10.90 17.79
N PRO A 304 -6.54 10.74 17.75
CA PRO A 304 -7.31 11.14 16.58
C PRO A 304 -7.21 12.64 16.31
N LEU A 305 -7.21 13.00 15.03
CA LEU A 305 -7.21 14.38 14.57
C LEU A 305 -8.60 14.73 14.05
N THR A 306 -9.12 15.85 14.54
CA THR A 306 -10.46 16.37 14.24
C THR A 306 -10.34 17.79 13.71
N HIS A 307 -11.26 18.16 12.85
CA HIS A 307 -11.36 19.49 12.26
C HIS A 307 -12.57 20.23 12.85
#